data_AF-A0A835YCN4-F1
#
_entry.id   AF-A0A835YCN4-F1
#
_cell.length_a   1.000
_cell.length_b   1.000
_cell.length_c   1.000
_cell.angle_alpha   90.00
_cell.angle_beta   90.00
_cell.angle_gamma   90.00
#
_symmetry.space_group_name_H-M   'P 1'
#
loop_
_entity.id
_entity.type
_entity.pdbx_description
1 polymer ?
#
loop_
_entity_poly.entity_id
_entity_poly.type
_entity_poly.pdbx_seq_one_letter_code
_entity_poly.pdbx_strand_id
1 'polypeptide(L)'
;MSRYNGGANQQPFQPYHGHDPSQAGWNYTGHNSNSRVAFYENDAGVKADYYYTTGTIKTSMDHPRQGPTQLFRRDLSDSQYNAVLNNPRTHTGQGYHRK
;
A
#
# COMPACT_ATOMS: atom_id res chain seq x y z
N MET A 1 -17.35 -5.34 -10.20
CA MET A 1 -16.75 -4.32 -11.09
C MET A 1 -15.47 -3.83 -10.43
N SER A 2 -14.30 -4.17 -10.99
CA SER A 2 -13.02 -3.63 -10.50
C SER A 2 -13.04 -2.11 -10.67
N ARG A 3 -12.86 -1.37 -9.58
CA ARG A 3 -12.96 0.11 -9.58
C ARG A 3 -11.78 0.78 -10.30
N TYR A 4 -10.72 0.03 -10.57
CA TYR A 4 -9.52 0.49 -11.25
C TYR A 4 -9.32 -0.40 -12.48
N ASN A 5 -9.06 0.21 -13.64
CA ASN A 5 -9.02 -0.45 -14.95
C ASN A 5 -7.79 -1.39 -15.13
N GLY A 6 -7.26 -2.00 -14.06
CA GLY A 6 -6.06 -2.84 -14.11
C GLY A 6 -4.79 -2.09 -14.55
N GLY A 7 -4.81 -0.76 -14.60
CA GLY A 7 -3.73 0.03 -15.19
C GLY A 7 -3.83 0.18 -16.72
N ALA A 8 -5.00 -0.05 -17.33
CA ALA A 8 -5.20 0.20 -18.76
C ALA A 8 -4.78 1.62 -19.15
N ASN A 9 -4.03 1.74 -20.26
CA ASN A 9 -3.45 2.98 -20.77
C ASN A 9 -2.44 3.67 -19.84
N GLN A 10 -1.88 2.95 -18.86
CA GLN A 10 -0.81 3.45 -18.00
C GLN A 10 0.53 2.84 -18.41
N GLN A 11 1.62 3.58 -18.19
CA GLN A 11 2.96 3.04 -18.38
C GLN A 11 3.26 2.01 -17.29
N PRO A 12 3.93 0.88 -17.61
CA PRO A 12 4.28 -0.10 -16.61
C PRO A 12 5.15 0.53 -15.51
N PHE A 13 5.02 0.04 -14.29
CA PHE A 13 5.84 0.46 -13.17
C PHE A 13 6.74 -0.68 -12.70
N GLN A 14 7.83 -0.31 -12.06
CA GLN A 14 8.70 -1.26 -11.37
C GLN A 14 8.56 -1.05 -9.87
N PRO A 15 8.36 -2.12 -9.07
CA PRO A 15 8.32 -2.02 -7.62
C PRO A 15 9.63 -1.49 -7.05
N TYR A 16 9.52 -0.62 -6.04
CA TYR A 16 10.66 -0.10 -5.28
C TYR A 16 11.40 -1.27 -4.61
N HIS A 17 12.67 -1.46 -4.97
CA HIS A 17 13.52 -2.56 -4.50
C HIS A 17 12.88 -3.97 -4.64
N GLY A 18 12.00 -4.15 -5.63
CA GLY A 18 11.30 -5.43 -5.83
C GLY A 18 10.19 -5.72 -4.82
N HIS A 19 9.83 -4.76 -3.96
CA HIS A 19 8.77 -4.89 -2.97
C HIS A 19 7.38 -4.72 -3.60
N ASP A 20 6.89 -5.76 -4.25
CA ASP A 20 5.54 -5.79 -4.82
C ASP A 20 4.53 -6.36 -3.78
N PRO A 21 3.49 -5.60 -3.37
CA PRO A 21 2.45 -6.10 -2.49
C PRO A 21 1.77 -7.39 -2.97
N SER A 22 1.71 -7.65 -4.28
CA SER A 22 1.11 -8.87 -4.82
C SER A 22 1.83 -10.14 -4.35
N GLN A 23 3.14 -10.06 -4.07
CA GLN A 23 3.92 -11.18 -3.53
C GLN A 23 3.50 -11.56 -2.10
N ALA A 24 2.84 -10.64 -1.38
CA ALA A 24 2.29 -10.88 -0.05
C ALA A 24 0.78 -11.18 -0.07
N GLY A 25 0.22 -11.53 -1.23
CA GLY A 25 -1.19 -11.91 -1.37
C GLY A 25 -2.16 -10.74 -1.51
N TRP A 26 -1.67 -9.53 -1.80
CA TRP A 26 -2.54 -8.40 -2.10
C TRP A 26 -3.03 -8.46 -3.55
N ASN A 27 -4.33 -8.24 -3.75
CA ASN A 27 -4.92 -8.18 -5.07
C ASN A 27 -4.63 -6.81 -5.71
N TYR A 28 -3.83 -6.81 -6.78
CA TYR A 28 -3.61 -5.62 -7.58
C TYR A 28 -4.90 -5.19 -8.30
N THR A 29 -5.24 -3.91 -8.20
CA THR A 29 -6.47 -3.37 -8.80
C THR A 29 -6.17 -2.38 -9.93
N GLY A 30 -5.03 -1.71 -9.90
CA GLY A 30 -4.63 -0.74 -10.93
C GLY A 30 -3.46 0.13 -10.47
N HIS A 31 -3.06 1.08 -11.29
CA HIS A 31 -2.09 2.11 -10.91
C HIS A 31 -2.35 3.40 -11.70
N ASN A 32 -1.68 4.48 -11.30
CA ASN A 32 -1.60 5.73 -12.03
C ASN A 32 -0.13 6.10 -12.22
N SER A 33 0.35 6.07 -13.46
CA SER A 33 1.75 6.32 -13.81
C SER A 33 2.18 7.77 -13.57
N ASN A 34 1.25 8.73 -13.68
CA ASN A 34 1.53 10.15 -13.42
C ASN A 34 1.77 10.42 -11.93
N SER A 35 0.96 9.81 -11.07
CA SER A 35 1.07 9.94 -9.61
C SER A 35 2.03 8.92 -8.98
N ARG A 36 2.59 8.01 -9.78
CA ARG A 36 3.55 6.98 -9.37
C ARG A 36 3.03 6.10 -8.23
N VAL A 37 1.76 5.69 -8.33
CA VAL A 37 1.06 4.94 -7.28
C VAL A 37 0.32 3.74 -7.86
N ALA A 38 0.49 2.58 -7.23
CA ALA A 38 -0.25 1.36 -7.50
C ALA A 38 -1.24 1.06 -6.37
N PHE A 39 -2.39 0.51 -6.73
CA PHE A 39 -3.53 0.30 -5.85
C PHE A 39 -3.78 -1.18 -5.64
N TYR A 40 -3.92 -1.58 -4.38
CA TYR A 40 -4.15 -2.96 -3.99
C TYR A 40 -5.27 -3.08 -2.97
N GLU A 41 -5.83 -4.27 -2.85
CA GLU A 41 -6.82 -4.63 -1.84
C GLU A 41 -6.54 -6.05 -1.32
N ASN A 42 -6.74 -6.29 -0.04
CA ASN A 42 -6.65 -7.64 0.53
C ASN A 42 -8.03 -8.19 0.93
N ASP A 43 -8.09 -9.47 1.29
CA ASP A 43 -9.35 -10.16 1.62
C ASP A 43 -10.05 -9.60 2.87
N ALA A 44 -9.33 -8.87 3.71
CA ALA A 44 -9.89 -8.17 4.87
C ALA A 44 -10.54 -6.82 4.50
N GLY A 45 -10.58 -6.46 3.21
CA GLY A 45 -11.13 -5.18 2.72
C GLY A 45 -10.22 -3.97 2.99
N VAL A 46 -8.95 -4.20 3.35
CA VAL A 46 -7.96 -3.11 3.48
C VAL A 46 -7.47 -2.74 2.09
N LYS A 47 -7.36 -1.43 1.84
CA LYS A 47 -6.84 -0.89 0.58
C LYS A 47 -5.44 -0.33 0.79
N ALA A 48 -4.56 -0.52 -0.17
CA ALA A 48 -3.21 0.04 -0.15
C ALA A 48 -2.93 0.90 -1.37
N ASP A 49 -2.40 2.10 -1.13
CA ASP A 49 -1.79 2.97 -2.11
C ASP A 49 -0.26 2.82 -1.95
N TYR A 50 0.38 2.18 -2.93
CA TYR A 50 1.82 1.90 -2.95
C TYR A 50 2.55 2.85 -3.90
N TYR A 51 3.36 3.74 -3.34
CA TYR A 51 4.17 4.71 -4.09
C TYR A 51 5.49 4.08 -4.50
N TYR A 52 5.50 3.45 -5.67
CA TYR A 52 6.59 2.58 -6.14
C TYR A 52 7.90 3.30 -6.49
N THR A 53 7.96 4.63 -6.40
CA THR A 53 9.24 5.37 -6.52
C THR A 53 9.90 5.67 -5.17
N THR A 54 9.15 5.61 -4.07
CA THR A 54 9.67 5.95 -2.73
C THR A 54 9.50 4.82 -1.71
N GLY A 55 8.87 3.71 -2.10
CA GLY A 55 8.54 2.62 -1.18
C GLY A 55 7.50 2.99 -0.12
N THR A 56 6.91 4.19 -0.20
CA THR A 56 5.86 4.61 0.72
C THR A 56 4.62 3.76 0.50
N ILE A 57 4.03 3.26 1.58
CA ILE A 57 2.75 2.56 1.54
C ILE A 57 1.75 3.29 2.44
N LYS A 58 0.57 3.53 1.90
CA LYS A 58 -0.57 4.03 2.66
C LYS A 58 -1.63 2.95 2.68
N THR A 59 -2.14 2.61 3.86
CA THR A 59 -3.24 1.66 4.00
C THR A 59 -4.49 2.35 4.53
N SER A 60 -5.62 2.11 3.90
CA SER A 60 -6.95 2.58 4.33
C SER A 60 -7.75 1.39 4.84
N MET A 61 -8.26 1.47 6.06
CA MET A 61 -8.98 0.37 6.73
C MET A 61 -10.02 0.89 7.71
N ASP A 62 -10.97 0.04 8.11
CA ASP A 62 -11.87 0.32 9.21
C ASP A 62 -11.30 -0.24 10.52
N HIS A 63 -10.93 0.64 11.45
CA HIS A 63 -10.34 0.24 12.72
C HIS A 63 -11.44 0.06 13.78
N PRO A 64 -11.49 -1.08 14.50
CA PRO A 64 -12.61 -1.43 15.40
C PRO A 64 -12.89 -0.44 16.53
N ARG A 65 -11.94 0.44 16.86
CA ARG A 65 -12.12 1.50 17.87
C ARG A 65 -12.15 2.91 17.30
N GLN A 66 -11.54 3.14 16.13
CA GLN A 66 -11.32 4.48 15.58
C GLN A 66 -12.20 4.75 14.36
N GLY A 67 -12.88 3.73 13.84
CA GLY A 67 -13.58 3.79 12.58
C GLY A 67 -12.62 3.85 11.39
N PRO A 68 -13.08 4.38 10.24
CA PRO A 68 -12.28 4.54 9.03
C PRO A 68 -11.01 5.35 9.30
N THR A 69 -9.85 4.75 9.01
CA THR A 69 -8.54 5.37 9.24
C THR A 69 -7.59 5.12 8.08
N GLN A 70 -6.56 5.96 8.00
CA GLN A 70 -5.48 5.84 7.04
C GLN A 70 -4.14 5.90 7.75
N LEU A 71 -3.24 5.01 7.37
CA LEU A 71 -1.91 4.90 7.94
C LEU A 71 -0.88 5.05 6.82
N PHE A 72 -0.01 6.05 6.95
CA PHE A 72 1.12 6.24 6.04
C PHE A 72 2.38 5.67 6.66
N ARG A 73 3.15 4.96 5.86
CA ARG A 73 4.43 4.36 6.25
C ARG A 73 5.47 4.71 5.20
N ARG A 74 6.55 5.35 5.64
CA ARG A 74 7.69 5.79 4.81
C ARG A 74 8.96 5.19 5.41
N ASP A 75 10.01 5.10 4.59
CA ASP A 75 11.35 4.70 5.01
C ASP A 75 11.36 3.38 5.80
N LEU A 76 10.58 2.41 5.33
CA LEU A 76 10.53 1.08 5.92
C LEU A 76 11.74 0.25 5.46
N SER A 77 12.36 -0.48 6.38
CA SER A 77 13.22 -1.59 6.00
C SER A 77 12.39 -2.71 5.34
N ASP A 78 13.04 -3.61 4.60
CA ASP A 78 12.40 -4.76 3.96
C ASP A 78 11.57 -5.59 4.97
N SER A 79 12.11 -5.81 6.17
CA SER A 79 11.41 -6.53 7.25
C SER A 79 10.17 -5.78 7.74
N GLN A 80 10.25 -4.45 7.87
CA GLN A 80 9.11 -3.63 8.28
C GLN A 80 8.06 -3.55 7.18
N TYR A 81 8.47 -3.48 5.91
CA TYR A 81 7.58 -3.50 4.76
C TYR A 81 6.78 -4.80 4.71
N ASN A 82 7.45 -5.94 4.83
CA ASN A 82 6.81 -7.25 4.91
C ASN A 82 5.86 -7.37 6.11
N ALA A 83 6.25 -6.83 7.27
CA ALA A 83 5.37 -6.80 8.45
C ALA A 83 4.10 -5.97 8.22
N VAL A 84 4.20 -4.83 7.51
CA VAL A 84 3.04 -4.00 7.15
C VAL A 84 2.14 -4.70 6.15
N LEU A 85 2.70 -5.41 5.16
CA LEU A 85 1.89 -6.17 4.20
C LEU A 85 1.14 -7.33 4.85
N ASN A 86 1.78 -8.04 5.80
CA ASN A 86 1.16 -9.13 6.55
C ASN A 86 0.09 -8.63 7.54
N ASN A 87 0.37 -7.49 8.20
CA ASN A 87 -0.56 -6.87 9.13
C ASN A 87 -0.50 -5.33 8.96
N PRO A 88 -1.43 -4.72 8.22
CA PRO A 88 -1.51 -3.28 7.99
C PRO A 88 -1.57 -2.43 9.26
N ARG A 89 -1.97 -3.02 10.40
CA ARG A 89 -2.08 -2.35 11.70
C ARG A 89 -0.77 -2.35 12.48
N THR A 90 0.29 -2.95 11.93
CA THR A 90 1.60 -3.00 12.58
C THR A 90 2.12 -1.59 12.87
N HIS A 91 2.51 -1.39 14.12
CA HIS A 91 3.23 -0.21 14.55
C HIS A 91 4.72 -0.39 14.24
N THR A 92 5.21 0.30 13.21
CA THR A 92 6.63 0.26 12.83
C THR A 92 7.45 1.38 13.48
N GLY A 93 6.80 2.31 14.19
CA GLY A 93 7.42 3.54 14.69
C GLY A 93 7.76 4.57 13.60
N GLN A 94 7.60 4.22 12.32
CA GLN A 94 7.86 5.06 11.16
C GLN A 94 6.56 5.64 10.58
N GLY A 95 6.62 6.91 10.15
CA GLY A 95 5.45 7.60 9.57
C GLY A 95 4.38 8.04 10.58
N TYR A 96 4.69 8.03 11.89
CA TYR A 96 3.79 8.58 12.92
C TYR A 96 3.90 10.11 12.97
N HIS A 97 2.79 10.78 13.30
CA HIS A 97 2.78 12.23 13.54
C HIS A 97 3.83 12.59 14.60
N ARG A 98 4.92 13.25 14.22
CA ARG A 98 5.72 14.04 15.15
C ARG A 98 4.92 15.32 15.45
N LYS A 99 4.77 15.63 16.75
CA LYS A 99 4.22 16.90 17.22
C LYS A 99 5.10 18.06 16.79
#